data_AF-W2MRM6-F1
#
_entry.id   AF-W2MRM6-F1
#
_cell.length_a   1.000
_cell.length_b   1.000
_cell.length_c   1.000
_cell.angle_alpha   90.00
_cell.angle_beta   90.00
_cell.angle_gamma   90.00
#
_symmetry.space_group_name_H-M   'P 1'
#
loop_
_entity.id
_entity.type
_entity.pdbx_description
1 polymer ?
#
loop_
_entity_poly.entity_id
_entity_poly.type
_entity_poly.pdbx_seq_one_letter_code
_entity_poly.pdbx_strand_id
1 'polypeptide(L)'
;SPDPDDNYTTDEMVSTRVLASYVFGLALLALSSAQNANEGWIKTTMDEIDKQRLYSALKDVKSYSPGITTLICVKDTLSLEMAGEQAGSTGGSTLNAPNPNAGKDTLFHYDVVGCEVDAEADLGFCHADLTCDQAPFDVYLTQPTGTDTIKVTSVLAKN
;
A
#
# COMPACT_ATOMS: atom_id res chain seq x y z
N SER A 1 -39.38 43.19 40.01
CA SER A 1 -37.98 43.61 39.79
C SER A 1 -37.48 44.23 41.08
N PRO A 2 -36.46 43.68 41.77
CA PRO A 2 -35.67 42.47 41.50
C PRO A 2 -36.05 41.25 42.37
N ASP A 3 -35.42 40.13 42.04
CA ASP A 3 -35.70 38.72 42.38
C ASP A 3 -34.44 38.10 43.08
N PRO A 4 -34.35 36.79 43.36
CA PRO A 4 -34.03 36.18 44.66
C PRO A 4 -32.65 35.48 44.66
N ASP A 5 -32.24 34.80 45.74
CA ASP A 5 -31.32 33.65 45.68
C ASP A 5 -31.31 32.88 47.02
N ASP A 6 -32.02 31.74 47.00
CA ASP A 6 -31.62 30.37 47.37
C ASP A 6 -30.31 30.12 48.14
N ASN A 7 -30.07 29.01 48.84
CA ASN A 7 -30.79 27.84 49.35
C ASN A 7 -29.66 27.01 49.99
N TYR A 8 -29.94 26.31 51.08
CA TYR A 8 -28.93 25.58 51.86
C TYR A 8 -28.51 24.26 51.18
N THR A 9 -27.20 24.03 51.26
CA THR A 9 -26.36 22.96 50.71
C THR A 9 -26.87 21.52 50.95
N THR A 10 -26.84 20.69 49.90
CA THR A 10 -26.61 19.24 50.02
C THR A 10 -25.58 18.79 48.98
N ASP A 11 -24.48 18.26 49.51
CA ASP A 11 -23.36 17.63 48.84
C ASP A 11 -23.79 16.25 48.29
N GLU A 12 -23.80 16.07 46.97
CA GLU A 12 -23.96 14.77 46.31
C GLU A 12 -22.88 14.61 45.24
N MET A 13 -21.83 13.92 45.66
CA MET A 13 -20.87 13.09 44.92
C MET A 13 -20.75 13.21 43.39
N VAL A 14 -19.56 13.67 43.01
CA VAL A 14 -18.90 13.53 41.70
C VAL A 14 -18.97 12.09 41.18
N SER A 15 -19.52 11.90 39.98
CA SER A 15 -19.12 10.81 39.08
C SER A 15 -19.59 11.07 37.64
N THR A 16 -19.00 12.06 36.97
CA THR A 16 -19.09 12.20 35.52
C THR A 16 -18.09 11.25 34.87
N ARG A 17 -18.56 10.08 34.43
CA ARG A 17 -17.82 9.26 33.47
C ARG A 17 -17.82 9.99 32.14
N VAL A 18 -16.69 10.59 31.77
CA VAL A 18 -16.46 11.12 30.42
C VAL A 18 -16.35 9.92 29.48
N LEU A 19 -17.44 9.56 28.81
CA LEU A 19 -17.39 8.72 27.63
C LEU A 19 -16.91 9.59 26.47
N ALA A 20 -15.59 9.68 26.32
CA ALA A 20 -14.98 10.18 25.11
C ALA A 20 -15.26 9.19 23.98
N SER A 21 -16.37 9.39 23.28
CA SER A 21 -16.71 8.67 22.06
C SER A 21 -15.75 9.10 20.95
N TYR A 22 -14.63 8.39 20.81
CA TYR A 22 -13.77 8.52 19.64
C TYR A 22 -14.45 7.86 18.45
N VAL A 23 -15.24 8.64 17.70
CA VAL A 23 -15.63 8.27 16.35
C VAL A 23 -14.38 8.44 15.48
N PHE A 24 -13.59 7.36 15.36
CA PHE A 24 -12.63 7.27 14.27
C PHE A 24 -13.43 7.15 12.98
N GLY A 25 -13.68 8.30 12.34
CA GLY A 25 -14.10 8.34 10.96
C GLY A 25 -13.00 7.73 10.12
N LEU A 26 -13.15 6.43 9.80
CA LEU A 26 -12.40 5.79 8.74
C LEU A 26 -12.84 6.47 7.45
N ALA A 27 -12.11 7.51 7.04
CA ALA A 27 -12.16 7.99 5.68
C ALA A 27 -11.79 6.78 4.80
N LEU A 28 -12.78 6.28 4.04
CA LEU A 28 -12.55 5.40 2.91
C LEU A 28 -11.66 6.18 1.94
N LEU A 29 -10.33 6.06 2.10
CA LEU A 29 -9.39 6.43 1.05
C LEU A 29 -9.72 5.49 -0.11
N ALA A 30 -10.49 6.04 -1.04
CA ALA A 30 -11.07 5.33 -2.16
C ALA A 30 -9.98 4.51 -2.87
N LEU A 31 -10.22 3.20 -3.01
CA LEU A 31 -9.47 2.27 -3.88
C LEU A 31 -9.60 2.69 -5.35
N SER A 32 -9.07 3.85 -5.71
CA SER A 32 -9.23 4.46 -7.03
C SER A 32 -8.02 4.22 -7.94
N SER A 33 -6.88 3.83 -7.39
CA SER A 33 -5.64 3.72 -8.18
C SER A 33 -5.55 2.44 -9.03
N ALA A 34 -6.43 1.45 -8.84
CA ALA A 34 -6.41 0.23 -9.65
C ALA A 34 -7.16 0.36 -11.00
N GLN A 35 -7.91 1.44 -11.25
CA GLN A 35 -8.97 1.45 -12.27
C GLN A 35 -8.61 2.14 -13.60
N ASN A 36 -7.37 2.61 -13.82
CA ASN A 36 -6.93 3.22 -15.07
C ASN A 36 -5.79 2.44 -15.74
N ALA A 37 -5.87 1.11 -15.72
CA ALA A 37 -4.81 0.22 -16.23
C ALA A 37 -4.70 0.12 -17.76
N ASN A 38 -5.53 0.80 -18.56
CA ASN A 38 -5.55 0.59 -20.01
C ASN A 38 -4.67 1.52 -20.85
N GLU A 39 -4.00 2.54 -20.30
CA GLU A 39 -3.15 3.45 -21.10
C GLU A 39 -1.81 3.85 -20.45
N GLY A 40 -1.43 3.30 -19.29
CA GLY A 40 -0.35 3.86 -18.46
C GLY A 40 0.82 2.95 -18.08
N TRP A 41 0.73 1.64 -18.30
CA TRP A 41 1.77 0.71 -17.86
C TRP A 41 2.90 0.62 -18.88
N ILE A 42 4.11 0.87 -18.43
CA ILE A 42 5.33 0.86 -19.22
C ILE A 42 6.18 -0.30 -18.72
N LYS A 43 6.39 -1.30 -19.58
CA LYS A 43 7.32 -2.39 -19.30
C LYS A 43 8.70 -1.81 -19.09
N THR A 44 9.28 -2.10 -17.93
CA THR A 44 10.57 -1.55 -17.52
C THR A 44 11.59 -2.65 -17.37
N THR A 45 12.82 -2.39 -17.80
CA THR A 45 13.97 -3.24 -17.47
C THR A 45 14.17 -3.19 -15.97
N MET A 46 13.91 -4.32 -15.32
CA MET A 46 14.05 -4.49 -13.88
C MET A 46 15.52 -4.64 -13.49
N ASP A 47 15.96 -3.83 -12.53
CA ASP A 47 17.28 -3.95 -11.93
C ASP A 47 17.22 -4.50 -10.48
N GLU A 48 18.36 -4.50 -9.79
CA GLU A 48 18.43 -4.99 -8.40
C GLU A 48 17.68 -4.08 -7.42
N ILE A 49 17.65 -2.76 -7.66
CA ILE A 49 16.94 -1.80 -6.82
C ILE A 49 15.44 -2.08 -6.88
N ASP A 50 14.92 -2.39 -8.07
CA ASP A 50 13.52 -2.73 -8.26
C ASP A 50 13.11 -4.03 -7.54
N LYS A 51 13.99 -5.03 -7.52
CA LYS A 51 13.77 -6.27 -6.75
C LYS A 51 13.81 -6.03 -5.25
N GLN A 52 14.79 -5.26 -4.77
CA GLN A 52 14.89 -4.93 -3.35
C GLN A 52 13.68 -4.11 -2.86
N ARG A 53 13.12 -3.23 -3.71
CA ARG A 53 11.87 -2.52 -3.41
C ARG A 53 10.71 -3.50 -3.18
N LEU A 54 10.55 -4.48 -4.08
CA LEU A 54 9.54 -5.53 -3.95
C LEU A 54 9.73 -6.34 -2.67
N TYR A 55 10.93 -6.88 -2.44
CA TYR A 55 11.18 -7.75 -1.29
C TYR A 55 11.03 -7.00 0.04
N SER A 56 11.49 -5.74 0.11
CA SER A 56 11.35 -4.92 1.31
C SER A 56 9.89 -4.59 1.60
N ALA A 57 9.10 -4.28 0.56
CA ALA A 57 7.67 -4.04 0.72
C ALA A 57 6.97 -5.30 1.23
N LEU A 58 7.19 -6.46 0.59
CA LEU A 58 6.58 -7.72 1.00
C LEU A 58 7.03 -8.16 2.41
N LYS A 59 8.27 -7.83 2.82
CA LYS A 59 8.80 -8.17 4.15
C LYS A 59 8.13 -7.40 5.28
N ASP A 60 7.78 -6.14 5.05
CA ASP A 60 7.14 -5.30 6.05
C ASP A 60 5.62 -5.46 6.01
N VAL A 61 5.06 -6.20 6.96
CA VAL A 61 3.61 -6.35 7.12
C VAL A 61 2.86 -5.02 7.25
N LYS A 62 3.51 -3.95 7.72
CA LYS A 62 2.89 -2.61 7.82
C LYS A 62 2.77 -1.90 6.47
N SER A 63 3.45 -2.42 5.45
CA SER A 63 3.33 -1.93 4.07
C SER A 63 2.03 -2.41 3.40
N TYR A 64 1.43 -3.50 3.90
CA TYR A 64 0.21 -4.06 3.32
C TYR A 64 -0.98 -3.14 3.58
N SER A 65 -1.73 -2.88 2.52
CA SER A 65 -2.97 -2.13 2.60
C SER A 65 -4.04 -2.96 3.34
N PRO A 66 -4.99 -2.30 4.05
CA PRO A 66 -6.08 -3.01 4.71
C PRO A 66 -6.84 -3.92 3.74
N GLY A 67 -7.07 -5.18 4.16
CA GLY A 67 -7.82 -6.17 3.38
C GLY A 67 -6.97 -7.09 2.51
N ILE A 68 -5.65 -6.89 2.42
CA ILE A 68 -4.76 -7.85 1.77
C ILE A 68 -4.44 -8.98 2.75
N THR A 69 -4.88 -10.19 2.42
CA THR A 69 -4.69 -11.39 3.25
C THR A 69 -3.67 -12.37 2.67
N THR A 70 -3.41 -12.28 1.36
CA THR A 70 -2.42 -13.15 0.70
C THR A 70 -1.03 -12.62 0.98
N LEU A 71 -0.21 -13.46 1.61
CA LEU A 71 1.14 -13.20 2.03
C LEU A 71 2.08 -14.13 1.26
N ILE A 72 3.14 -13.59 0.66
CA ILE A 72 4.05 -14.39 -0.17
C ILE A 72 5.52 -14.13 0.15
N CYS A 73 6.34 -15.13 -0.13
CA CYS A 73 7.74 -14.95 -0.45
C CYS A 73 7.94 -15.04 -1.96
N VAL A 74 8.92 -14.32 -2.49
CA VAL A 74 9.26 -14.31 -3.92
C VAL A 74 10.55 -15.09 -4.14
N LYS A 75 10.52 -15.99 -5.12
CA LYS A 75 11.68 -16.78 -5.54
C LYS A 75 12.31 -16.21 -6.79
N ASP A 76 11.48 -15.89 -7.78
CA ASP A 76 11.90 -15.28 -9.04
C ASP A 76 10.98 -14.11 -9.40
N THR A 77 11.57 -13.05 -9.95
CA THR A 77 10.82 -11.91 -10.53
C THR A 77 10.96 -11.95 -12.04
N LEU A 78 9.83 -12.08 -12.73
CA LEU A 78 9.77 -12.31 -14.18
C LEU A 78 9.71 -11.00 -14.96
N SER A 79 8.90 -10.05 -14.50
CA SER A 79 8.77 -8.74 -15.16
C SER A 79 8.33 -7.64 -14.21
N LEU A 80 8.59 -6.41 -14.64
CA LEU A 80 8.15 -5.18 -14.00
C LEU A 80 7.48 -4.28 -15.03
N GLU A 81 6.31 -3.78 -14.68
CA GLU A 81 5.66 -2.67 -15.34
C GLU A 81 5.44 -1.53 -14.35
N MET A 82 5.59 -0.29 -14.82
CA MET A 82 5.39 0.90 -14.01
C MET A 82 4.38 1.83 -14.65
N ALA A 83 3.59 2.51 -13.82
CA ALA A 83 2.76 3.65 -14.22
C ALA A 83 3.01 4.82 -13.26
N GLY A 84 2.59 6.02 -13.65
CA GLY A 84 2.78 7.22 -12.82
C GLY A 84 4.14 7.87 -12.99
N GLU A 85 4.54 8.70 -12.04
CA GLU A 85 5.64 9.65 -12.22
C GLU A 85 6.95 8.99 -12.64
N GLN A 86 7.34 7.89 -11.98
CA GLN A 86 8.60 7.18 -12.28
C GLN A 86 8.55 6.30 -13.52
N ALA A 87 7.36 5.98 -14.05
CA ALA A 87 7.27 5.29 -15.34
C ALA A 87 7.73 6.17 -16.50
N GLY A 88 7.75 7.50 -16.29
CA GLY A 88 8.12 8.47 -17.31
C GLY A 88 7.06 8.56 -18.42
N SER A 89 7.51 8.81 -19.65
CA SER A 89 6.65 8.88 -20.84
C SER A 89 7.16 7.95 -21.93
N THR A 90 6.26 7.17 -22.54
CA THR A 90 6.52 6.45 -23.80
C THR A 90 6.33 7.34 -25.04
N GLY A 91 5.80 8.56 -24.89
CA GLY A 91 5.42 9.44 -25.98
C GLY A 91 5.92 10.88 -25.82
N GLY A 92 6.69 11.34 -26.82
CA GLY A 92 7.14 12.73 -26.94
C GLY A 92 8.52 12.81 -27.62
N SER A 93 8.57 12.73 -28.96
CA SER A 93 9.81 12.79 -29.76
C SER A 93 10.56 14.13 -29.72
N THR A 94 10.21 15.01 -28.79
CA THR A 94 10.85 16.32 -28.60
C THR A 94 11.59 16.32 -27.27
N LEU A 95 12.89 16.58 -27.31
CA LEU A 95 13.66 16.99 -26.14
C LEU A 95 12.88 18.09 -25.41
N ASN A 96 12.54 17.88 -24.14
CA ASN A 96 11.73 18.74 -23.25
C ASN A 96 10.20 18.58 -23.29
N ALA A 97 9.63 17.51 -23.83
CA ALA A 97 8.21 17.23 -23.62
C ALA A 97 7.92 17.05 -22.11
N PRO A 98 6.91 17.74 -21.53
CA PRO A 98 6.52 17.52 -20.14
C PRO A 98 6.13 16.06 -19.91
N ASN A 99 6.57 15.47 -18.80
CA ASN A 99 6.12 14.12 -18.41
C ASN A 99 4.61 14.19 -18.09
N PRO A 100 3.73 13.55 -18.88
CA PRO A 100 2.29 13.57 -18.63
C PRO A 100 1.90 12.81 -17.34
N ASN A 101 2.86 12.12 -16.73
CA ASN A 101 2.72 11.43 -15.45
C ASN A 101 3.36 12.17 -14.27
N ALA A 102 3.93 13.36 -14.47
CA ALA A 102 4.47 14.15 -13.37
C ALA A 102 3.40 14.44 -12.31
N GLY A 103 3.75 14.28 -11.02
CA GLY A 103 2.85 14.53 -9.91
C GLY A 103 1.83 13.42 -9.63
N LYS A 104 1.94 12.26 -10.28
CA LYS A 104 1.08 11.08 -10.04
C LYS A 104 1.83 10.02 -9.25
N ASP A 105 1.12 9.35 -8.34
CA ASP A 105 1.67 8.22 -7.58
C ASP A 105 2.31 7.21 -8.54
N THR A 106 3.46 6.66 -8.16
CA THR A 106 4.04 5.57 -8.92
C THR A 106 3.34 4.27 -8.56
N LEU A 107 2.89 3.56 -9.58
CA LEU A 107 2.35 2.21 -9.44
C LEU A 107 3.38 1.24 -10.01
N PHE A 108 3.62 0.14 -9.29
CA PHE A 108 4.47 -0.94 -9.74
C PHE A 108 3.65 -2.21 -9.86
N HIS A 109 3.86 -2.94 -10.94
CA HIS A 109 3.25 -4.24 -11.19
C HIS A 109 4.38 -5.23 -11.43
N TYR A 110 4.51 -6.20 -10.52
CA TYR A 110 5.50 -7.26 -10.60
C TYR A 110 4.81 -8.58 -10.92
N ASP A 111 5.31 -9.25 -11.95
CA ASP A 111 5.02 -10.65 -12.23
C ASP A 111 6.10 -11.51 -11.55
N VAL A 112 5.70 -12.38 -10.63
CA VAL A 112 6.61 -13.17 -9.79
C VAL A 112 6.24 -14.64 -9.76
N VAL A 113 7.23 -15.47 -9.45
CA VAL A 113 7.02 -16.84 -8.96
C VAL A 113 7.46 -16.89 -7.51
N GLY A 114 6.60 -17.44 -6.66
CA GLY A 114 6.80 -17.42 -5.22
C GLY A 114 5.99 -18.49 -4.52
N CYS A 115 5.92 -18.36 -3.20
CA CYS A 115 5.11 -19.23 -2.35
C CYS A 115 4.23 -18.39 -1.44
N GLU A 116 3.00 -18.84 -1.23
CA GLU A 116 2.16 -18.34 -0.16
C GLU A 116 2.73 -18.79 1.19
N VAL A 117 2.78 -17.87 2.17
CA VAL A 117 3.38 -18.09 3.48
C VAL A 117 2.51 -17.51 4.59
N ASP A 118 2.48 -18.18 5.74
CA ASP A 118 1.67 -17.74 6.88
C ASP A 118 2.49 -17.00 7.97
N ALA A 119 3.82 -17.02 7.85
CA ALA A 119 4.73 -16.44 8.84
C ALA A 119 5.44 -15.20 8.30
N GLU A 120 5.44 -14.11 9.10
CA GLU A 120 6.14 -12.87 8.77
C GLU A 120 7.65 -13.08 8.53
N ALA A 121 8.23 -14.09 9.20
CA ALA A 121 9.63 -14.47 9.06
C ALA A 121 9.98 -14.95 7.64
N ASP A 122 9.02 -15.45 6.88
CA ASP A 122 9.23 -16.02 5.55
C ASP A 122 8.87 -15.05 4.41
N LEU A 123 8.26 -13.91 4.72
CA LEU A 123 7.94 -12.86 3.75
C LEU A 123 9.19 -12.27 3.07
N GLY A 124 8.99 -11.69 1.89
CA GLY A 124 10.03 -11.01 1.12
C GLY A 124 10.65 -11.93 0.09
N PHE A 125 11.97 -12.14 0.14
CA PHE A 125 12.64 -13.14 -0.69
C PHE A 125 12.60 -14.51 -0.02
N CYS A 126 12.23 -15.57 -0.75
CA CYS A 126 12.11 -16.91 -0.19
C CYS A 126 13.46 -17.42 0.33
N HIS A 127 13.48 -17.97 1.55
CA HIS A 127 14.65 -18.67 2.05
C HIS A 127 14.94 -19.94 1.21
N ALA A 128 16.21 -20.33 1.12
CA ALA A 128 16.63 -21.45 0.29
C ALA A 128 16.11 -22.81 0.78
N ASP A 129 15.77 -22.92 2.06
CA ASP A 129 15.26 -24.11 2.74
C ASP A 129 13.72 -24.18 2.77
N LEU A 130 13.03 -23.12 2.35
CA LEU A 130 11.57 -23.12 2.28
C LEU A 130 11.10 -24.08 1.17
N THR A 131 10.36 -25.10 1.58
CA THR A 131 9.73 -26.07 0.67
C THR A 131 8.24 -25.75 0.57
N CYS A 132 7.79 -25.42 -0.63
CA CYS A 132 6.43 -24.98 -0.92
C CYS A 132 6.08 -25.23 -2.38
N ASP A 133 4.78 -25.32 -2.66
CA ASP A 133 4.26 -25.38 -4.02
C ASP A 133 4.33 -23.96 -4.62
N GLN A 134 5.26 -23.79 -5.57
CA GLN A 134 5.46 -22.49 -6.20
C GLN A 134 4.29 -22.14 -7.12
N ALA A 135 3.81 -20.92 -7.00
CA ALA A 135 2.75 -20.36 -7.82
C ALA A 135 3.18 -19.02 -8.43
N PRO A 136 2.65 -18.69 -9.62
CA PRO A 136 2.77 -17.36 -10.18
C PRO A 136 1.84 -16.35 -9.48
N PHE A 137 2.30 -15.12 -9.26
CA PHE A 137 1.51 -14.04 -8.66
C PHE A 137 1.68 -12.71 -9.41
N ASP A 138 0.64 -11.90 -9.42
CA ASP A 138 0.73 -10.45 -9.67
C ASP A 138 0.81 -9.71 -8.34
N VAL A 139 1.85 -8.90 -8.18
CA VAL A 139 2.04 -8.05 -7.00
C VAL A 139 1.98 -6.59 -7.43
N TYR A 140 1.10 -5.84 -6.78
CA TYR A 140 0.93 -4.41 -7.03
C TYR A 140 1.42 -3.61 -5.82
N LEU A 141 2.31 -2.66 -6.10
CA LEU A 141 2.79 -1.69 -5.12
C LEU A 141 2.39 -0.28 -5.54
N THR A 142 2.24 0.60 -4.56
CA THR A 142 2.04 2.04 -4.78
C THR A 142 3.03 2.84 -3.94
N GLN A 143 3.66 3.81 -4.58
CA GLN A 143 4.43 4.87 -3.94
C GLN A 143 3.70 6.20 -4.13
N PRO A 144 3.09 6.76 -3.07
CA PRO A 144 2.48 8.08 -3.16
C PRO A 144 3.50 9.15 -3.58
N THR A 145 3.10 10.06 -4.47
CA THR A 145 3.97 11.15 -4.94
C THR A 145 4.53 11.97 -3.79
N GLY A 146 5.82 12.29 -3.87
CA GLY A 146 6.50 13.10 -2.85
C GLY A 146 6.78 12.34 -1.54
N THR A 147 6.63 11.02 -1.54
CA THR A 147 6.94 10.16 -0.40
C THR A 147 7.89 9.03 -0.79
N ASP A 148 8.63 8.52 0.19
CA ASP A 148 9.45 7.30 0.04
C ASP A 148 8.72 6.04 0.55
N THR A 149 7.42 6.17 0.84
CA THR A 149 6.63 5.06 1.40
C THR A 149 6.12 4.16 0.28
N ILE A 150 6.41 2.87 0.38
CA ILE A 150 5.83 1.85 -0.50
C ILE A 150 4.69 1.14 0.24
N LYS A 151 3.57 0.93 -0.46
CA LYS A 151 2.45 0.12 0.02
C LYS A 151 2.21 -1.06 -0.91
N VAL A 152 2.06 -2.25 -0.35
CA VAL A 152 1.52 -3.40 -1.06
C VAL A 152 0.00 -3.19 -1.16
N THR A 153 -0.50 -3.03 -2.38
CA THR A 153 -1.91 -2.72 -2.63
C THR A 153 -2.68 -3.91 -3.17
N SER A 154 -2.01 -4.94 -3.70
CA SER A 154 -2.63 -6.21 -4.07
C SER A 154 -1.58 -7.32 -4.25
N VAL A 155 -1.96 -8.56 -3.93
CA VAL A 155 -1.22 -9.79 -4.22
C VAL A 155 -2.24 -10.80 -4.74
N LEU A 156 -2.11 -11.23 -6.00
CA LEU A 156 -3.08 -12.09 -6.68
C LEU A 156 -2.38 -13.32 -7.24
N ALA A 157 -2.83 -14.52 -6.87
CA ALA A 157 -2.37 -15.74 -7.50
C ALA A 157 -2.90 -15.83 -8.95
N LYS A 158 -2.05 -16.26 -9.89
CA LYS A 158 -2.46 -16.54 -11.27
C LYS A 158 -2.87 -18.01 -11.40
N ASN A 159 -3.99 -18.23 -12.07
CA ASN A 159 -4.50 -19.57 -12.40
C ASN A 159 -3.93 -20.09 -13.72
#